data_AF-A0A484WTJ3-F1
#
_entry.id   AF-A0A484WTJ3-F1
#
_cell.length_a   1.000
_cell.length_b   1.000
_cell.length_c   1.000
_cell.angle_alpha   90.00
_cell.angle_beta   90.00
_cell.angle_gamma   90.00
#
_symmetry.space_group_name_H-M   'P 1'
#
loop_
_entity.id
_entity.type
_entity.pdbx_description
1 polymer ?
#
loop_
_entity_poly.entity_id
_entity_poly.type
_entity_poly.pdbx_seq_one_letter_code
_entity_poly.pdbx_strand_id
1 'polypeptide(L)' 'MTSANALLRGNSALVDQCVSFYEEHFPDRYYLELIRTGRADEENYLHAAVALAEERGLPVVATNDVRFLESGDF' A
#
# COMPACT_ATOMS: atom_id res chain seq x y z
N MET A 1 10.87 -0.99 7.70
CA MET A 1 10.79 -0.23 6.43
C MET A 1 9.68 -0.89 5.63
N THR A 2 8.54 -0.24 5.42
CA THR A 2 7.38 -0.80 4.72
C THR A 2 7.44 -0.48 3.22
N SER A 3 6.85 -1.32 2.37
CA SER A 3 6.72 -1.12 0.92
C SER A 3 6.09 0.24 0.58
N ALA A 4 5.16 0.72 1.41
CA ALA A 4 4.53 2.04 1.25
C ALA A 4 5.51 3.23 1.29
N ASN A 5 6.50 3.20 2.19
CA ASN A 5 7.52 4.24 2.26
C ASN A 5 8.47 4.20 1.05
N ALA A 6 8.74 3.01 0.51
CA ALA A 6 9.58 2.84 -0.66
C ALA A 6 8.89 3.38 -1.93
N LEU A 7 7.57 3.14 -2.05
CA LEU A 7 6.73 3.67 -3.13
C LEU A 7 6.68 5.19 -3.12
N LEU A 8 6.46 5.82 -1.96
CA LEU A 8 6.43 7.29 -1.84
C LEU A 8 7.77 7.96 -2.16
N ARG A 9 8.89 7.26 -1.94
CA ARG A 9 10.24 7.77 -2.23
C ARG A 9 10.70 7.47 -3.66
N GLY A 10 9.88 6.81 -4.48
CA GLY A 10 10.23 6.43 -5.85
C GLY A 10 11.43 5.48 -5.93
N ASN A 11 11.74 4.75 -4.85
CA ASN A 11 12.88 3.84 -4.82
C ASN A 11 12.47 2.46 -5.33
N SER A 12 12.38 2.32 -6.66
CA SER A 12 11.89 1.09 -7.31
C SER A 12 12.67 -0.16 -6.89
N ALA A 13 13.99 -0.08 -6.75
CA ALA A 13 14.81 -1.21 -6.32
C ALA A 13 14.43 -1.71 -4.91
N LEU A 14 14.09 -0.80 -4.00
CA LEU A 14 13.64 -1.15 -2.66
C LEU A 14 12.20 -1.69 -2.68
N VAL A 15 11.33 -1.13 -3.52
CA VAL A 15 9.96 -1.64 -3.73
C VAL A 15 10.02 -3.09 -4.20
N ASP A 16 10.83 -3.39 -5.21
CA ASP A 16 10.99 -4.74 -5.75
C ASP A 16 11.50 -5.72 -4.71
N GLN A 17 12.50 -5.33 -3.90
CA GLN A 17 13.00 -6.17 -2.81
C GLN A 17 11.91 -6.46 -1.77
N CYS A 18 11.16 -5.44 -1.37
CA CYS A 18 10.06 -5.63 -0.41
C CYS A 18 8.97 -6.53 -0.98
N VAL A 19 8.53 -6.29 -2.21
CA VAL A 19 7.48 -7.09 -2.86
C VAL A 19 7.93 -8.54 -3.01
N SER A 20 9.14 -8.77 -3.53
CA SER A 20 9.68 -10.12 -3.72
C SER A 20 9.73 -10.90 -2.41
N PHE A 21 10.11 -10.24 -1.30
CA PHE A 21 10.10 -10.86 0.02
C PHE A 21 8.69 -11.33 0.42
N TYR A 22 7.66 -10.50 0.21
CA TYR A 22 6.29 -10.87 0.57
C TYR A 22 5.67 -11.89 -0.38
N GLU A 23 5.98 -11.84 -1.68
CA GLU A 23 5.56 -12.85 -2.65
C GLU A 23 6.15 -14.23 -2.31
N GLU A 24 7.41 -14.28 -1.87
CA GLU A 24 8.07 -15.54 -1.49
C GLU A 24 7.47 -16.14 -0.21
N HIS A 25 7.24 -15.32 0.83
CA HIS A 25 6.85 -15.81 2.15
C HIS A 25 5.32 -15.87 2.36
N PHE A 26 4.56 -15.07 1.61
CA PHE A 26 3.11 -14.92 1.74
C PHE A 26 2.38 -15.01 0.39
N PRO A 27 2.60 -16.08 -0.39
CA PRO A 27 1.86 -16.29 -1.63
C PRO A 27 0.35 -16.31 -1.36
N ASP A 28 -0.41 -15.66 -2.24
CA ASP A 28 -1.87 -15.49 -2.19
C ASP A 28 -2.44 -14.90 -0.89
N ARG A 29 -1.57 -14.33 -0.04
CA ARG A 29 -1.91 -13.79 1.28
C ARG A 29 -1.31 -12.42 1.53
N TYR A 30 -0.77 -11.80 0.48
CA TYR A 30 -0.24 -10.45 0.49
C TYR A 30 -1.13 -9.56 -0.36
N TYR A 31 -1.58 -8.44 0.22
CA TYR A 31 -2.47 -7.47 -0.41
C TYR A 31 -1.87 -6.08 -0.28
N LEU A 32 -1.97 -5.28 -1.34
CA LEU A 32 -1.63 -3.87 -1.30
C LEU A 32 -2.81 -3.09 -0.72
N GLU A 33 -2.60 -2.51 0.46
CA GLU A 33 -3.60 -1.71 1.16
C GLU A 33 -3.74 -0.33 0.51
N LEU A 34 -4.96 0.10 0.23
CA LEU A 34 -5.30 1.42 -0.30
C LEU A 34 -6.17 2.16 0.71
N ILE A 35 -5.71 3.33 1.16
CA ILE A 35 -6.39 4.16 2.16
C ILE A 35 -6.76 5.50 1.53
N ARG A 36 -7.98 5.97 1.83
CA ARG A 36 -8.47 7.30 1.46
C ARG A 36 -9.10 7.97 2.68
N THR A 37 -8.28 8.57 3.53
CA THR A 37 -8.72 9.33 4.71
C THR A 37 -8.47 10.84 4.57
N GLY A 38 -7.95 11.28 3.42
CA GLY A 38 -7.66 12.69 3.13
C GLY A 38 -6.34 13.18 3.72
N ARG A 39 -5.43 12.26 4.08
CA ARG A 39 -4.10 12.60 4.60
C ARG A 39 -3.16 12.97 3.46
N ALA A 40 -2.12 13.73 3.79
CA ALA A 40 -1.09 14.09 2.82
C ALA A 40 -0.44 12.83 2.23
N ASP A 41 -0.10 12.90 0.94
CA ASP A 41 0.57 11.85 0.15
C ASP A 41 -0.21 10.53 -0.07
N GLU A 42 -1.45 10.40 0.42
CA GLU A 42 -2.28 9.21 0.16
C GLU A 42 -2.54 9.00 -1.33
N GLU A 43 -2.88 10.05 -2.06
CA GLU A 43 -3.19 9.94 -3.49
C GLU A 43 -1.96 9.56 -4.32
N ASN A 44 -0.78 10.09 -3.97
CA ASN A 44 0.50 9.75 -4.61
C ASN A 44 0.84 8.27 -4.36
N TYR A 45 0.69 7.81 -3.11
CA TYR A 45 0.86 6.40 -2.78
C TYR A 45 -0.14 5.53 -3.52
N LEU A 46 -1.42 5.93 -3.56
CA LEU A 46 -2.49 5.17 -4.21
C LEU A 46 -2.18 4.94 -5.68
N HIS A 47 -1.80 5.99 -6.43
CA HIS A 47 -1.41 5.85 -7.83
C HIS A 47 -0.21 4.91 -8.00
N ALA A 48 0.81 5.04 -7.16
CA ALA A 48 1.99 4.17 -7.22
C ALA A 48 1.67 2.72 -6.87
N ALA A 49 0.83 2.48 -5.85
CA ALA A 49 0.43 1.15 -5.41
C ALA A 49 -0.45 0.44 -6.44
N VAL A 50 -1.37 1.16 -7.10
CA VAL A 50 -2.19 0.60 -8.18
C VAL A 50 -1.33 0.22 -9.40
N ALA A 51 -0.38 1.07 -9.79
CA ALA A 51 0.55 0.76 -10.88
C ALA A 51 1.39 -0.48 -10.57
N LEU A 52 1.92 -0.59 -9.34
CA LEU A 52 2.66 -1.77 -8.89
C LEU A 52 1.78 -3.03 -8.87
N ALA A 53 0.52 -2.90 -8.43
CA ALA A 53 -0.43 -4.01 -8.41
C ALA A 53 -0.68 -4.56 -9.81
N GLU A 54 -0.87 -3.68 -10.79
CA GLU A 54 -1.04 -4.04 -12.20
C GLU A 54 0.21 -4.72 -12.78
N GLU A 55 1.39 -4.17 -12.50
CA GLU A 55 2.67 -4.72 -12.99
C GLU A 55 2.98 -6.12 -12.43
N ARG A 56 2.70 -6.34 -11.14
CA ARG A 56 3.06 -7.56 -10.42
C ARG A 56 1.91 -8.56 -10.29
N GLY A 57 0.70 -8.19 -10.68
CA GLY A 57 -0.50 -9.01 -10.51
C GLY A 57 -0.91 -9.18 -9.04
N LEU A 58 -0.59 -8.21 -8.19
CA LEU A 58 -0.90 -8.25 -6.76
C LEU A 58 -2.33 -7.79 -6.49
N PRO A 59 -3.07 -8.45 -5.58
CA PRO A 59 -4.40 -8.00 -5.20
C PRO A 59 -4.33 -6.72 -4.34
N VAL A 60 -5.30 -5.83 -4.53
CA VAL A 60 -5.46 -4.60 -3.73
C VAL A 60 -6.65 -4.73 -2.77
N VAL A 61 -6.57 -4.06 -1.61
CA VAL A 61 -7.67 -4.01 -0.63
C VAL A 61 -7.86 -2.58 -0.15
N ALA A 62 -9.11 -2.09 -0.15
CA ALA A 62 -9.44 -0.78 0.38
C ALA A 62 -9.71 -0.86 1.88
N THR A 63 -9.07 0.00 2.67
CA THR A 63 -9.29 0.11 4.12
C THR A 63 -9.47 1.57 4.53
N ASN A 64 -10.12 1.78 5.67
CA ASN A 64 -10.38 3.12 6.21
C ASN A 64 -9.43 3.49 7.37
N ASP A 65 -8.51 2.60 7.73
CA ASP A 65 -7.61 2.76 8.89
C ASP A 65 -8.35 3.32 10.14
N VAL A 66 -9.51 2.72 10.47
CA VAL A 66 -10.46 3.25 11.46
C VAL A 66 -9.79 3.37 12.83
N ARG A 67 -9.81 4.59 13.41
CA ARG A 67 -9.30 4.88 14.76
C ARG A 67 -10.37 5.26 15.78
N PHE A 68 -11.60 5.49 15.32
CA PHE A 68 -12.76 5.90 16.12
C PHE A 68 -14.04 5.30 15.53
N LEU A 69 -15.07 5.16 16.36
CA LEU A 69 -16.35 4.58 15.94
C LEU A 69 -17.21 5.60 15.19
N GLU A 70 -17.22 6.85 15.65
CA GLU A 70 -17.98 7.93 15.05
C GLU A 70 -17.06 9.08 14.62
N SER A 71 -17.42 9.78 13.55
CA SER A 71 -16.62 10.91 13.05
C SER A 71 -16.52 12.08 14.03
N GLY A 72 -17.43 12.16 15.02
CA GLY A 72 -17.41 13.16 16.08
C GLY A 72 -16.37 12.91 17.18
N ASP A 73 -15.75 11.72 17.21
CA ASP A 73 -14.70 11.36 18.18
C ASP A 73 -13.29 11.81 17.74
N PHE A 74 -13.19 12.49 16.60
CA PHE A 74 -11.93 12.99 16.01
C PHE A 74 -11.33 14.16 16.79
#